data_AF-A0A0C9TLA3-F1
#
_entry.id   AF-A0A0C9TLA3-F1
#
_cell.length_a   1.000
_cell.length_b   1.000
_cell.length_c   1.000
_cell.angle_alpha   90.00
_cell.angle_beta   90.00
_cell.angle_gamma   90.00
#
_symmetry.space_group_name_H-M   'P 1'
#
loop_
_entity.id
_entity.type
_entity.pdbx_description
1 polymer ?
#
loop_
_entity_poly.entity_id
_entity_poly.type
_entity_poly.pdbx_seq_one_letter_code
_entity_poly.pdbx_strand_id
1 'polypeptide(L)'
;MWLQRAAMHARQQTGVPHWDPCRPLLLLLQRGKDSRSKTPTALFSFSSTVSILELLIKLLEHIDKPSDLLALALLFKSFSKAIIPVHLDHRIIRCAPGDTIVWQHLIDHPHFTRRVRNLIMPGEVSNEDLVETATIPRRIRSSLRTQIDSFRYEEMLLGAISSSMKNLRHFEWDSATKLRTGHEQSPFLSHLFHQFMRSDTVVTFVT
;
A
#
# COMPACT_ATOMS: atom_id res chain seq x y z
N MET A 1 -8.48 27.41 24.97
CA MET A 1 -8.70 26.63 26.22
C MET A 1 -10.18 26.52 26.67
N TRP A 2 -11.17 26.80 25.80
CA TRP A 2 -12.61 26.70 26.14
C TRP A 2 -13.35 25.52 25.49
N LEU A 3 -12.81 24.95 24.41
CA LEU A 3 -13.44 23.84 23.68
C LEU A 3 -13.30 22.45 24.34
N GLN A 4 -12.45 22.31 25.36
CA GLN A 4 -12.22 21.03 26.03
C GLN A 4 -13.12 20.81 27.26
N ARG A 5 -13.83 21.86 27.72
CA ARG A 5 -14.78 21.75 28.86
C ARG A 5 -16.21 21.39 28.46
N ALA A 6 -16.59 21.60 27.19
CA ALA A 6 -17.92 21.25 26.70
C ALA A 6 -18.12 19.74 26.46
N ALA A 7 -17.04 18.98 26.22
CA ALA A 7 -17.14 17.55 25.92
C ALA A 7 -17.32 16.64 27.16
N MET A 8 -17.13 17.17 28.39
CA MET A 8 -17.23 16.35 29.60
C MET A 8 -18.63 16.31 30.25
N HIS A 9 -19.54 17.22 29.89
CA HIS A 9 -20.88 17.28 30.51
C HIS A 9 -21.98 16.48 29.79
N ALA A 10 -21.72 15.90 28.62
CA ALA A 10 -22.72 15.18 27.83
C ALA A 10 -22.81 13.67 28.12
N ARG A 11 -22.12 13.13 29.14
CA ARG A 11 -22.01 11.67 29.38
C ARG A 11 -22.88 11.08 30.49
N GLN A 12 -23.80 11.84 31.10
CA GLN A 12 -24.52 11.36 32.29
C GLN A 12 -26.02 11.04 32.12
N GLN A 13 -26.61 11.07 30.92
CA GLN A 13 -28.08 10.90 30.80
C GLN A 13 -28.60 9.97 29.71
N THR A 14 -27.82 8.96 29.29
CA THR A 14 -28.37 7.91 28.43
C THR A 14 -28.14 6.54 29.06
N GLY A 15 -29.19 6.01 29.70
CA GLY A 15 -29.30 4.62 30.15
C GLY A 15 -29.39 3.68 28.94
N VAL A 16 -28.36 3.69 28.10
CA VAL A 16 -28.21 2.78 26.96
C VAL A 16 -27.35 1.63 27.45
N PRO A 17 -27.80 0.37 27.33
CA PRO A 17 -27.02 -0.78 27.76
C PRO A 17 -25.66 -0.77 27.07
N HIS A 18 -24.61 -0.93 27.86
CA HIS A 18 -23.22 -1.03 27.42
C HIS A 18 -23.10 -2.22 26.46
N TRP A 19 -23.15 -1.94 25.16
CA TRP A 19 -22.78 -2.89 24.12
C TRP A 19 -21.27 -3.11 24.22
N ASP A 20 -20.88 -4.27 24.73
CA ASP A 20 -19.52 -4.76 24.73
C ASP A 20 -19.27 -5.56 23.44
N PRO A 21 -18.57 -4.99 22.43
CA PRO A 21 -18.44 -5.60 21.11
C PRO A 21 -17.48 -6.81 21.09
N CYS A 22 -16.94 -7.21 22.24
CA CYS A 22 -16.01 -8.34 22.36
C CYS A 22 -16.68 -9.68 22.72
N ARG A 23 -18.00 -9.72 22.96
CA ARG A 23 -18.68 -10.93 23.48
C ARG A 23 -19.33 -11.94 22.51
N PRO A 24 -19.40 -11.80 21.17
CA PRO A 24 -20.08 -12.84 20.37
C PRO A 24 -19.26 -14.07 19.96
N LEU A 25 -17.92 -14.09 20.09
CA LEU A 25 -17.11 -15.16 19.47
C LEU A 25 -16.61 -16.28 20.42
N LEU A 26 -16.85 -16.18 21.73
CA LEU A 26 -16.44 -17.21 22.68
C LEU A 26 -17.52 -18.27 23.00
N LEU A 27 -18.74 -18.13 22.47
CA LEU A 27 -19.85 -19.07 22.73
C LEU A 27 -20.00 -20.19 21.69
N LEU A 28 -19.16 -20.24 20.65
CA LEU A 28 -19.20 -21.32 19.63
C LEU A 28 -18.24 -22.48 19.90
N LEU A 29 -17.51 -22.49 21.04
CA LEU A 29 -16.52 -23.53 21.36
C LEU A 29 -16.79 -24.34 22.62
N GLN A 30 -17.95 -24.17 23.27
CA GLN A 30 -18.33 -24.98 24.43
C GLN A 30 -19.75 -25.51 24.31
N ARG A 31 -19.95 -26.53 23.48
CA ARG A 31 -21.12 -27.40 23.59
C ARG A 31 -20.77 -28.81 23.14
N GLY A 32 -20.88 -29.77 24.06
CA GLY A 32 -20.92 -31.20 23.72
C GLY A 32 -19.82 -32.07 24.33
N LYS A 33 -19.65 -32.04 25.65
CA LYS A 33 -19.34 -33.28 26.38
C LYS A 33 -20.69 -33.95 26.59
N ASP A 34 -21.02 -34.99 25.81
CA ASP A 34 -21.76 -36.17 26.27
C ASP A 34 -21.96 -37.19 25.14
N SER A 35 -21.49 -38.41 25.44
CA SER A 35 -22.16 -39.69 25.19
C SER A 35 -22.34 -40.21 23.76
N ARG A 36 -21.39 -41.07 23.38
CA ARG A 36 -21.53 -42.32 22.58
C ARG A 36 -22.78 -42.46 21.69
N SER A 37 -22.61 -42.19 20.39
CA SER A 37 -23.26 -42.97 19.35
C SER A 37 -22.32 -43.14 18.15
N LYS A 38 -22.02 -44.39 17.82
CA LYS A 38 -21.27 -44.81 16.63
C LYS A 38 -22.10 -44.48 15.37
N THR A 39 -21.47 -43.83 14.38
CA THR A 39 -21.74 -43.80 12.90
C THR A 39 -21.53 -42.38 12.33
N PRO A 40 -21.30 -42.24 11.00
CA PRO A 40 -20.19 -42.76 10.22
C PRO A 40 -19.18 -41.63 9.91
N THR A 41 -17.93 -42.03 9.91
CA THR A 41 -16.74 -41.27 9.51
C THR A 41 -16.80 -40.93 8.02
N ALA A 42 -17.64 -39.97 7.62
CA ALA A 42 -17.49 -39.27 6.35
C ALA A 42 -16.51 -38.12 6.57
N LEU A 43 -15.23 -38.46 6.43
CA LEU A 43 -14.15 -37.49 6.32
C LEU A 43 -14.42 -36.66 5.06
N PHE A 44 -15.08 -35.51 5.24
CA PHE A 44 -14.90 -34.39 4.32
C PHE A 44 -13.45 -33.94 4.48
N SER A 45 -12.58 -34.68 3.81
CA SER A 45 -11.23 -34.24 3.49
C SER A 45 -11.42 -33.09 2.51
N PHE A 46 -11.62 -31.87 3.05
CA PHE A 46 -11.53 -30.62 2.31
C PHE A 46 -10.07 -30.45 1.91
N SER A 47 -9.68 -31.21 0.89
CA SER A 47 -8.40 -31.11 0.23
C SER A 47 -8.32 -29.70 -0.36
N SER A 48 -7.43 -28.88 0.21
CA SER A 48 -7.12 -27.51 -0.21
C SER A 48 -8.29 -26.52 -0.16
N THR A 49 -8.80 -26.20 1.03
CA THR A 49 -9.51 -24.91 1.20
C THR A 49 -8.48 -23.79 1.09
N VAL A 50 -8.43 -23.15 -0.09
CA VAL A 50 -7.81 -21.82 -0.22
C VAL A 50 -8.35 -20.98 0.93
N SER A 51 -7.47 -20.49 1.78
CA SER A 51 -7.89 -19.70 2.95
C SER A 51 -8.74 -18.53 2.46
N ILE A 52 -9.87 -18.28 3.11
CA ILE A 52 -10.74 -17.13 2.82
C ILE A 52 -9.92 -15.84 2.77
N LEU A 53 -8.85 -15.76 3.58
CA LEU A 53 -7.91 -14.66 3.58
C LEU A 53 -7.15 -14.49 2.26
N GLU A 54 -6.70 -15.58 1.63
CA GLU A 54 -6.00 -15.53 0.34
C GLU A 54 -6.94 -15.07 -0.78
N LEU A 55 -8.18 -15.54 -0.76
CA LEU A 55 -9.19 -15.13 -1.74
C LEU A 55 -9.51 -13.64 -1.60
N LEU A 56 -9.59 -13.15 -0.36
CA LEU A 56 -9.75 -11.73 -0.09
C LEU A 56 -8.53 -10.93 -0.52
N ILE A 57 -7.30 -11.38 -0.24
CA ILE A 57 -6.09 -10.71 -0.72
C ILE A 57 -6.09 -10.58 -2.25
N LYS A 58 -6.47 -11.63 -2.97
CA LYS A 58 -6.63 -11.59 -4.43
C LYS A 58 -7.71 -10.60 -4.86
N LEU A 59 -8.83 -10.53 -4.15
CA LEU A 59 -9.90 -9.57 -4.44
C LEU A 59 -9.44 -8.12 -4.20
N LEU A 60 -8.69 -7.86 -3.13
CA LEU A 60 -8.11 -6.55 -2.82
C LEU A 60 -7.13 -6.05 -3.89
N GLU A 61 -6.50 -6.96 -4.65
CA GLU A 61 -5.65 -6.58 -5.78
C GLU A 61 -6.43 -5.98 -6.95
N HIS A 62 -7.73 -6.30 -7.07
CA HIS A 62 -8.60 -5.84 -8.17
C HIS A 62 -9.39 -4.58 -7.84
N ILE A 63 -9.54 -4.22 -6.56
CA ILE A 63 -10.20 -2.97 -6.16
C ILE A 63 -9.26 -1.82 -6.45
N ASP A 64 -9.60 -0.87 -7.30
CA ASP A 64 -8.68 0.22 -7.66
C ASP A 64 -8.82 1.46 -6.79
N LYS A 65 -10.05 1.78 -6.39
CA LYS A 65 -10.34 2.99 -5.63
C LYS A 65 -9.91 2.81 -4.17
N PRO A 66 -9.10 3.74 -3.62
CA PRO A 66 -8.69 3.67 -2.22
C PRO A 66 -9.88 3.82 -1.26
N SER A 67 -10.93 4.53 -1.67
CA SER A 67 -12.20 4.64 -0.93
C SER A 67 -12.84 3.28 -0.66
N ASP A 68 -12.84 2.42 -1.67
CA ASP A 68 -13.51 1.12 -1.62
C ASP A 68 -12.72 0.14 -0.77
N LEU A 69 -11.38 0.20 -0.88
CA LEU A 69 -10.49 -0.51 0.04
C LEU A 69 -10.67 -0.06 1.49
N LEU A 70 -10.80 1.24 1.72
CA LEU A 70 -10.99 1.79 3.06
C LEU A 70 -12.34 1.34 3.62
N ALA A 71 -13.41 1.40 2.82
CA ALA A 71 -14.72 0.89 3.21
C ALA A 71 -14.64 -0.59 3.60
N LEU A 72 -13.94 -1.42 2.81
CA LEU A 72 -13.73 -2.84 3.10
C LEU A 72 -12.90 -3.05 4.38
N ALA A 73 -11.86 -2.25 4.58
CA ALA A 73 -11.05 -2.27 5.81
C ALA A 73 -11.87 -1.87 7.06
N LEU A 74 -12.87 -1.01 6.91
CA LEU A 74 -13.75 -0.57 7.99
C LEU A 74 -14.87 -1.57 8.30
N LEU A 75 -15.31 -2.36 7.32
CA LEU A 75 -16.32 -3.42 7.54
C LEU A 75 -15.87 -4.46 8.56
N PHE A 76 -14.56 -4.74 8.64
CA PHE A 76 -14.02 -5.73 9.55
C PHE A 76 -12.82 -5.21 10.34
N LYS A 77 -12.96 -5.14 11.67
CA LYS A 77 -11.91 -4.67 12.58
C LYS A 77 -10.60 -5.45 12.48
N SER A 78 -10.67 -6.74 12.13
CA SER A 78 -9.49 -7.58 11.87
C SER A 78 -8.77 -7.21 10.57
N PHE A 79 -9.53 -6.77 9.55
CA PHE A 79 -8.98 -6.40 8.25
C PHE A 79 -8.33 -5.03 8.26
N SER A 80 -8.79 -4.09 9.08
CA SER A 80 -8.13 -2.77 9.16
C SER A 80 -6.64 -2.87 9.45
N LYS A 81 -6.23 -3.79 10.34
CA LYS A 81 -4.81 -4.02 10.68
C LYS A 81 -4.02 -4.66 9.55
N ALA A 82 -4.65 -5.51 8.74
CA ALA A 82 -3.99 -6.22 7.65
C ALA A 82 -3.98 -5.40 6.36
N ILE A 83 -5.11 -4.81 5.98
CA ILE A 83 -5.34 -4.11 4.71
C ILE A 83 -4.62 -2.76 4.68
N ILE A 84 -4.80 -1.93 5.71
CA ILE A 84 -4.36 -0.52 5.66
C ILE A 84 -2.87 -0.40 5.36
N PRO A 85 -1.95 -0.98 6.17
CA PRO A 85 -0.51 -0.77 5.95
C PRO A 85 0.03 -1.54 4.73
N VAL A 86 -0.71 -2.51 4.20
CA VAL A 86 -0.24 -3.43 3.16
C VAL A 86 -0.77 -3.05 1.77
N HIS A 87 -1.99 -2.51 1.69
CA HIS A 87 -2.68 -2.24 0.44
C HIS A 87 -2.93 -0.77 0.16
N LEU A 88 -3.03 0.11 1.16
CA LEU A 88 -3.21 1.55 0.92
C LEU A 88 -1.86 2.26 0.73
N ASP A 89 -0.91 2.01 1.63
CA ASP A 89 0.37 2.73 1.65
C ASP A 89 1.21 2.52 0.38
N HIS A 90 1.14 1.34 -0.24
CA HIS A 90 2.02 0.96 -1.37
C HIS A 90 1.41 1.25 -2.74
N ARG A 91 0.19 1.81 -2.82
CA ARG A 91 -0.47 2.10 -4.10
C ARG A 91 0.04 3.36 -4.76
N ILE A 92 0.44 4.33 -3.95
CA ILE A 92 0.95 5.61 -4.40
C ILE A 92 2.36 5.71 -3.85
N ILE A 93 3.34 5.66 -4.75
CA ILE A 93 4.73 5.90 -4.39
C ILE A 93 5.10 7.29 -4.88
N ARG A 94 5.60 8.09 -3.95
CA ARG A 94 6.19 9.41 -4.20
C ARG A 94 7.63 9.37 -3.74
N CYS A 95 8.57 9.30 -4.69
CA CYS A 95 9.99 9.27 -4.38
C CYS A 95 10.80 9.95 -5.49
N ALA A 96 11.93 10.53 -5.11
CA ALA A 96 12.86 11.11 -6.07
C ALA A 96 13.48 10.00 -6.93
N PRO A 97 13.83 10.27 -8.21
CA PRO A 97 14.50 9.28 -9.06
C PRO A 97 15.84 8.84 -8.47
N GLY A 98 16.53 9.71 -7.73
CA GLY A 98 17.78 9.40 -7.03
C GLY A 98 17.62 8.55 -5.75
N ASP A 99 16.41 8.21 -5.33
CA ASP A 99 16.16 7.40 -4.12
C ASP A 99 16.39 5.90 -4.41
N THR A 100 17.66 5.55 -4.64
CA THR A 100 18.12 4.20 -4.97
C THR A 100 17.70 3.15 -3.96
N ILE A 101 17.48 3.52 -2.70
CA ILE A 101 17.10 2.57 -1.67
C ILE A 101 15.62 2.24 -1.77
N VAL A 102 14.76 3.21 -2.08
CA VAL A 102 13.36 2.91 -2.44
C VAL A 102 13.33 1.97 -3.65
N TRP A 103 14.12 2.25 -4.68
CA TRP A 103 14.18 1.39 -5.87
C TRP A 103 14.69 -0.03 -5.56
N GLN A 104 15.77 -0.15 -4.79
CA GLN A 104 16.30 -1.44 -4.35
C GLN A 104 15.25 -2.22 -3.54
N HIS A 105 14.60 -1.54 -2.59
CA HIS A 105 13.57 -2.17 -1.77
C HIS A 105 12.42 -2.72 -2.63
N LEU A 106 12.02 -1.97 -3.65
CA LEU A 106 10.99 -2.38 -4.60
C LEU A 106 11.43 -3.58 -5.44
N ILE A 107 12.70 -3.63 -5.88
CA ILE A 107 13.29 -4.78 -6.58
C ILE A 107 13.30 -6.01 -5.66
N ASP A 108 13.75 -5.86 -4.41
CA ASP A 108 13.88 -6.94 -3.43
C ASP A 108 12.51 -7.49 -2.99
N HIS A 109 11.45 -6.67 -3.09
CA HIS A 109 10.10 -7.03 -2.65
C HIS A 109 9.06 -6.88 -3.78
N PRO A 110 9.07 -7.76 -4.81
CA PRO A 110 8.18 -7.66 -5.97
C PRO A 110 6.67 -7.75 -5.68
N HIS A 111 6.30 -8.16 -4.46
CA HIS A 111 4.90 -8.20 -4.05
C HIS A 111 4.35 -6.81 -3.70
N PHE A 112 5.21 -5.86 -3.33
CA PHE A 112 4.81 -4.46 -3.11
C PHE A 112 4.68 -3.72 -4.44
N THR A 113 5.64 -3.88 -5.35
CA THR A 113 5.63 -3.25 -6.68
C THR A 113 4.42 -3.65 -7.51
N ARG A 114 3.95 -4.90 -7.40
CA ARG A 114 2.73 -5.38 -8.06
C ARG A 114 1.48 -4.61 -7.62
N ARG A 115 1.53 -3.86 -6.53
CA ARG A 115 0.40 -3.09 -5.99
C ARG A 115 0.51 -1.61 -6.27
N VAL A 116 1.66 -1.15 -6.77
CA VAL A 116 1.87 0.24 -7.16
C VAL A 116 0.96 0.54 -8.34
N ARG A 117 0.09 1.55 -8.17
CA ARG A 117 -0.83 2.04 -9.19
C ARG A 117 -0.42 3.41 -9.70
N ASN A 118 0.07 4.25 -8.80
CA ASN A 118 0.51 5.60 -9.09
C ASN A 118 1.97 5.73 -8.66
N LEU A 119 2.84 6.07 -9.59
CA LEU A 119 4.22 6.42 -9.31
C LEU A 119 4.43 7.87 -9.71
N ILE A 120 4.79 8.68 -8.72
CA ILE A 120 4.97 10.12 -8.88
C ILE A 120 6.42 10.42 -8.51
N MET A 121 7.17 10.96 -9.46
CA MET A 121 8.52 11.44 -9.23
C MET A 121 8.47 12.95 -9.18
N PRO A 122 8.34 13.54 -7.98
CA PRO A 122 8.43 14.98 -7.85
C PRO A 122 9.84 15.41 -8.26
N GLY A 123 9.94 16.59 -8.85
CA GLY A 123 11.21 17.24 -9.07
C GLY A 123 11.92 17.55 -7.75
N GLU A 124 13.13 18.10 -7.82
CA GLU A 124 13.78 18.77 -6.69
C GLU A 124 12.88 19.86 -6.10
N VAL A 125 12.12 19.49 -5.07
CA VAL A 125 11.48 20.42 -4.16
C VAL A 125 12.56 20.95 -3.23
N SER A 126 12.61 22.27 -3.05
CA SER A 126 13.49 22.90 -2.06
C SER A 126 13.31 22.21 -0.71
N ASN A 127 14.41 22.08 0.07
CA ASN A 127 14.42 21.35 1.35
C ASN A 127 13.31 21.77 2.34
N GLU A 128 12.73 22.95 2.14
CA GLU A 128 11.64 23.54 2.92
C GLU A 128 10.30 22.79 2.79
N ASP A 129 10.07 22.06 1.68
CA ASP A 129 8.81 21.32 1.43
C ASP A 129 8.94 19.78 1.59
N LEU A 130 10.12 19.29 1.98
CA LEU A 130 10.42 17.85 2.02
C LEU A 130 9.69 17.06 3.11
N VAL A 131 9.07 17.74 4.09
CA VAL A 131 8.38 17.07 5.19
C VAL A 131 7.08 16.40 4.71
N GLU A 132 6.48 16.90 3.62
CA GLU A 132 5.13 16.47 3.18
C GLU A 132 5.12 15.68 1.86
N THR A 133 6.15 15.80 1.02
CA THR A 133 6.13 15.29 -0.36
C THR A 133 6.46 13.82 -0.50
N ALA A 134 7.36 13.27 0.33
CA ALA A 134 7.73 11.87 0.27
C ALA A 134 6.72 10.99 1.03
N THR A 135 5.66 10.55 0.35
CA THR A 135 4.79 9.47 0.83
C THR A 135 5.48 8.12 0.62
N ILE A 136 6.63 7.94 1.28
CA ILE A 136 7.32 6.65 1.32
C ILE A 136 6.67 5.85 2.45
N PRO A 137 6.15 4.63 2.18
CA PRO A 137 5.60 3.76 3.21
C PRO A 137 6.55 3.68 4.40
N ARG A 138 6.03 3.89 5.62
CA ARG A 138 6.85 3.98 6.85
C ARG A 138 7.80 2.80 7.04
N ARG A 139 7.46 1.64 6.48
CA ARG A 139 8.26 0.41 6.51
C ARG A 139 9.55 0.48 5.69
N ILE A 140 9.57 1.29 4.64
CA ILE A 140 10.76 1.47 3.81
C ILE A 140 11.77 2.36 4.54
N ARG A 141 11.31 3.41 5.23
CA ARG A 141 12.16 4.38 5.95
C ARG A 141 13.10 3.77 7.01
N SER A 142 12.73 2.64 7.61
CA SER A 142 13.45 2.07 8.76
C SER A 142 14.83 1.47 8.46
N SER A 143 15.23 1.28 7.20
CA SER A 143 16.52 0.63 6.86
C SER A 143 17.56 1.52 6.15
N LEU A 144 17.35 2.83 6.03
CA LEU A 144 18.14 3.68 5.12
C LEU A 144 19.32 4.40 5.80
N ARG A 145 20.55 3.87 5.66
CA ARG A 145 21.82 4.63 5.82
C ARG A 145 22.98 4.04 4.99
N THR A 146 22.83 3.91 3.68
CA THR A 146 23.96 3.59 2.80
C THR A 146 23.99 4.50 1.59
N GLN A 147 25.14 5.16 1.39
CA GLN A 147 25.42 6.03 0.26
C GLN A 147 25.63 5.12 -0.97
N ILE A 148 24.77 5.24 -1.98
CA ILE A 148 24.88 4.46 -3.23
C ILE A 148 25.31 5.39 -4.36
N ASP A 149 26.17 4.87 -5.24
CA ASP A 149 26.80 5.57 -6.35
C ASP A 149 25.80 6.02 -7.42
N SER A 150 25.97 7.23 -7.94
CA SER A 150 25.00 7.96 -8.78
C SER A 150 24.78 7.37 -10.16
N PHE A 151 25.61 6.43 -10.64
CA PHE A 151 25.53 5.94 -12.01
C PHE A 151 24.61 4.72 -12.21
N ARG A 152 24.14 4.09 -11.13
CA ARG A 152 23.32 2.86 -11.24
C ARG A 152 21.81 3.05 -11.04
N TYR A 153 21.35 4.25 -10.72
CA TYR A 153 19.93 4.44 -10.40
C TYR A 153 19.02 4.26 -11.61
N GLU A 154 19.45 4.60 -12.83
CA GLU A 154 18.63 4.44 -14.04
C GLU A 154 18.32 2.96 -14.32
N GLU A 155 19.32 2.08 -14.25
CA GLU A 155 19.14 0.63 -14.41
C GLU A 155 18.22 0.05 -13.34
N MET A 156 18.39 0.49 -12.08
CA MET A 156 17.54 0.06 -10.98
C MET A 156 16.10 0.54 -11.13
N LEU A 157 15.93 1.80 -11.52
CA LEU A 157 14.63 2.40 -11.76
C LEU A 157 13.88 1.66 -12.87
N LEU A 158 14.53 1.48 -14.02
CA LEU A 158 13.97 0.76 -15.16
C LEU A 158 13.70 -0.69 -14.81
N GLY A 159 14.63 -1.33 -14.10
CA GLY A 159 14.47 -2.68 -13.57
C GLY A 159 13.24 -2.79 -12.68
N ALA A 160 13.05 -1.88 -11.73
CA ALA A 160 11.91 -1.87 -10.82
C ALA A 160 10.58 -1.66 -11.57
N ILE A 161 10.53 -0.66 -12.44
CA ILE A 161 9.32 -0.33 -13.20
C ILE A 161 8.96 -1.48 -14.16
N SER A 162 9.90 -1.88 -15.01
CA SER A 162 9.67 -2.86 -16.07
C SER A 162 9.38 -4.28 -15.53
N SER A 163 10.18 -4.75 -14.57
CA SER A 163 10.05 -6.14 -14.09
C SER A 163 8.88 -6.34 -13.12
N SER A 164 8.59 -5.31 -12.31
CA SER A 164 7.93 -5.52 -11.03
C SER A 164 6.63 -4.73 -10.88
N MET A 165 6.41 -3.64 -11.65
CA MET A 165 5.21 -2.80 -11.57
C MET A 165 4.17 -3.08 -12.67
N LYS A 166 3.73 -4.35 -12.78
CA LYS A 166 2.75 -4.80 -13.80
C LYS A 166 1.40 -4.09 -13.77
N ASN A 167 1.11 -3.41 -12.68
CA ASN A 167 -0.19 -2.86 -12.32
C ASN A 167 -0.18 -1.32 -12.26
N LEU A 168 0.93 -0.71 -12.68
CA LEU A 168 1.07 0.73 -12.76
C LEU A 168 0.09 1.29 -13.78
N ARG A 169 -0.65 2.33 -13.38
CA ARG A 169 -1.68 2.97 -14.21
C ARG A 169 -1.40 4.43 -14.45
N HIS A 170 -0.79 5.09 -13.47
CA HIS A 170 -0.42 6.48 -13.56
C HIS A 170 1.06 6.62 -13.26
N PHE A 171 1.76 7.26 -14.17
CA PHE A 171 3.15 7.62 -14.03
C PHE A 171 3.29 9.12 -14.26
N GLU A 172 3.71 9.82 -13.23
CA GLU A 172 3.95 11.26 -13.26
C GLU A 172 5.44 11.51 -13.06
N TRP A 173 6.05 12.18 -14.01
CA TRP A 173 7.45 12.61 -13.94
C TRP A 173 7.51 14.12 -14.12
N ASP A 174 7.98 14.81 -13.09
CA ASP A 174 8.30 16.23 -13.18
C ASP A 174 9.75 16.40 -13.68
N SER A 175 9.86 16.85 -14.92
CA SER A 175 11.15 17.04 -15.60
C SER A 175 11.75 18.43 -15.36
N ALA A 176 10.97 19.36 -14.79
CA ALA A 176 11.33 20.77 -14.68
C ALA A 176 12.59 21.00 -13.83
N THR A 177 12.94 20.07 -12.95
CA THR A 177 14.02 20.30 -11.98
C THR A 177 15.42 20.03 -12.51
N LYS A 178 15.59 19.39 -13.67
CA LYS A 178 16.92 19.28 -14.31
C LYS A 178 17.33 20.52 -15.11
N LEU A 179 16.40 21.43 -15.43
CA LEU A 179 16.73 22.63 -16.21
C LEU A 179 17.56 23.66 -15.43
N ARG A 180 17.56 23.63 -14.09
CA ARG A 180 18.31 24.61 -13.27
C ARG A 180 19.80 24.28 -13.11
N THR A 181 20.21 23.03 -13.26
CA THR A 181 21.61 22.62 -13.06
C THR A 181 22.45 22.60 -14.34
N GLY A 182 21.88 23.02 -15.48
CA GLY A 182 22.60 23.05 -16.76
C GLY A 182 22.94 21.67 -17.33
N HIS A 183 22.45 20.59 -16.69
CA HIS A 183 22.60 19.25 -17.18
C HIS A 183 21.45 18.99 -18.18
N GLU A 184 21.80 18.83 -19.46
CA GLU A 184 20.84 18.56 -20.52
C GLU A 184 19.87 17.45 -20.09
N GLN A 185 18.57 17.71 -20.25
CA GLN A 185 17.50 16.74 -19.98
C GLN A 185 17.90 15.43 -20.67
N SER A 186 18.02 14.34 -19.94
CA SER A 186 18.30 13.03 -20.53
C SER A 186 17.07 12.64 -21.39
N PRO A 187 17.13 12.76 -22.74
CA PRO A 187 16.01 12.39 -23.60
C PRO A 187 15.82 10.87 -23.62
N PHE A 188 16.71 10.13 -22.97
CA PHE A 188 16.72 8.69 -22.87
C PHE A 188 15.51 8.16 -22.10
N LEU A 189 15.15 8.81 -20.98
CA LEU A 189 14.09 8.30 -20.12
C LEU A 189 12.71 8.38 -20.77
N SER A 190 12.41 9.45 -21.51
CA SER A 190 11.12 9.56 -22.21
C SER A 190 10.95 8.45 -23.25
N HIS A 191 12.00 8.15 -24.03
CA HIS A 191 11.97 7.05 -25.00
C HIS A 191 11.79 5.68 -24.32
N LEU A 192 12.52 5.43 -23.24
CA LEU A 192 12.41 4.18 -22.50
C LEU A 192 11.02 4.00 -21.88
N PHE A 193 10.42 5.06 -21.34
CA PHE A 193 9.08 4.96 -20.76
C PHE A 193 8.04 4.57 -21.82
N HIS A 194 8.14 5.10 -23.04
CA HIS A 194 7.27 4.67 -24.12
C HIS A 194 7.47 3.20 -24.53
N GLN A 195 8.69 2.67 -24.42
CA GLN A 195 8.98 1.29 -24.77
C GLN A 195 8.55 0.29 -23.70
N PHE A 196 8.67 0.65 -22.42
CA PHE A 196 8.45 -0.26 -21.31
C PHE A 196 7.07 -0.16 -20.64
N MET A 197 6.42 0.99 -20.74
CA MET A 197 5.09 1.15 -20.15
C MET A 197 4.03 0.42 -20.99
N ARG A 198 3.05 -0.15 -20.29
CA ARG A 198 1.89 -0.73 -20.97
C ARG A 198 1.07 0.36 -21.63
N SER A 199 0.35 -0.02 -22.68
CA SER A 199 -0.50 0.89 -23.45
C SER A 199 -1.65 1.51 -22.64
N ASP A 200 -2.00 0.93 -21.49
CA ASP A 200 -3.01 1.44 -20.56
C ASP A 200 -2.45 2.36 -19.48
N THR A 201 -1.13 2.53 -19.39
CA THR A 201 -0.51 3.45 -18.43
C THR A 201 -0.63 4.89 -18.92
N VAL A 202 -1.26 5.74 -18.13
CA VAL A 202 -1.28 7.18 -18.34
C VAL A 202 0.04 7.76 -17.86
N VAL A 203 0.84 8.25 -18.81
CA VAL A 203 2.09 8.94 -18.56
C VAL A 203 1.87 10.44 -18.66
N THR A 204 2.23 11.18 -17.60
CA THR A 204 2.17 12.63 -17.56
C THR A 204 3.57 13.18 -17.33
N PHE A 205 4.06 13.94 -18.30
CA PHE A 205 5.30 14.69 -18.17
C PHE A 205 4.94 16.14 -17.82
N VAL A 206 5.39 16.59 -16.66
CA VAL A 206 5.27 17.99 -16.26
C VAL A 206 6.58 18.68 -16.69
N THR A 207 6.43 19.70 -17.52
CA THR A 207 7.52 20.51 -18.10
C THR A 207 7.50 21.91 -17.53
#